data_AF-A0A536HRI2-F1
#
_entry.id   AF-A0A536HRI2-F1
#
_cell.length_a   1.000
_cell.length_b   1.000
_cell.length_c   1.000
_cell.angle_alpha   90.00
_cell.angle_beta   90.00
_cell.angle_gamma   90.00
#
_symmetry.space_group_name_H-M   'P 1'
#
loop_
_entity.id
_entity.type
_entity.pdbx_description
1 polymer ?
#
loop_
_entity_poly.entity_id
_entity_poly.type
_entity_poly.pdbx_seq_one_letter_code
_entity_poly.pdbx_strand_id
1 'polypeptide(L)'
;MLSDADAFPDDQRLEQGAVRAYRASLASPSRKGFGLALLASGEAEAFLVEDSLPLAVLDHPGYARFETLTLAPRGRTGALQIVRVAAHEQNIGVGIEWHGRMRLGRAAYTQLTPGGALPAARSNTTTGEDGQLIWFDDRDLGASAAIALPTHANLPAGMSLPFIVAIAFGDTLEDAVRETVVLAGEAHDLVGAEVRERRSWWQGVGRAAESDRAIRRAAAYALDCAAARAGDDLVAVLADHEILPLVWTRDAYYICRMLLELAPHDERVRTVVDGFLHWLFDAAERPGGWWPRASLANGVAKDPVFQLDQQLYPFLLLEDHARLTGEGELADRYATRRDEIIRALLARRTAFGLIAADETPADDPSEQPFHFSSHVLLWRVLRDLDPPAAAAVRTATLAHFTDAGRFAYAVRGASAEGARHYHDANDLPTVFAPGWGFCDVNDPVWRATLEFAWSRDNDGYFPGELGGLGSLHTRHPWPLGDLQDIVVARLLGDAERERRGWERLDRVETWDGLLPEAYDETTGAVASRHWFAWPAALRALLALDPMLKAP
;
A
#
# COMPACT_ATOMS: atom_id res chain seq x y z
N MET A 1 17.43 1.60 -4.14
CA MET A 1 17.34 1.49 -2.67
C MET A 1 18.73 1.33 -2.09
N LEU A 2 18.94 1.84 -0.88
CA LEU A 2 20.06 1.45 -0.02
C LEU A 2 19.57 0.37 0.95
N SER A 3 20.30 -0.72 1.09
CA SER A 3 19.87 -1.85 1.91
C SER A 3 21.04 -2.67 2.43
N ASP A 4 20.86 -3.28 3.60
CA ASP A 4 21.77 -4.28 4.15
C ASP A 4 21.37 -5.71 3.71
N ALA A 5 20.12 -5.89 3.28
CA ALA A 5 19.59 -7.19 2.90
C ALA A 5 20.33 -7.71 1.67
N ASP A 6 20.75 -8.96 1.73
CA ASP A 6 21.35 -9.63 0.57
C ASP A 6 20.38 -9.58 -0.62
N ALA A 7 20.94 -9.59 -1.83
CA ALA A 7 20.13 -9.73 -3.03
C ALA A 7 19.43 -11.09 -2.99
N PHE A 8 18.14 -11.13 -3.36
CA PHE A 8 17.44 -12.40 -3.48
C PHE A 8 18.12 -13.27 -4.55
N PRO A 9 18.49 -14.53 -4.25
CA PRO A 9 19.23 -15.37 -5.19
C PRO A 9 18.47 -15.59 -6.50
N ASP A 10 19.15 -15.36 -7.63
CA ASP A 10 18.51 -15.40 -8.95
C ASP A 10 18.03 -16.80 -9.34
N ASP A 11 18.72 -17.84 -8.87
CA ASP A 11 18.37 -19.25 -9.07
C ASP A 11 17.15 -19.70 -8.27
N GLN A 12 16.74 -18.95 -7.23
CA GLN A 12 15.62 -19.28 -6.35
C GLN A 12 14.33 -18.49 -6.68
N ARG A 13 14.32 -17.71 -7.77
CA ARG A 13 13.21 -16.78 -8.13
C ARG A 13 11.87 -17.44 -8.39
N LEU A 14 11.86 -18.74 -8.65
CA LEU A 14 10.65 -19.52 -8.89
C LEU A 14 10.28 -20.41 -7.69
N GLU A 15 11.11 -20.44 -6.65
CA GLU A 15 10.91 -21.25 -5.46
C GLU A 15 10.08 -20.48 -4.43
N GLN A 16 8.77 -20.76 -4.37
CA GLN A 16 7.85 -20.05 -3.46
C GLN A 16 8.31 -20.09 -1.99
N GLY A 17 8.88 -21.22 -1.54
CA GLY A 17 9.42 -21.34 -0.18
C GLY A 17 10.57 -20.37 0.09
N ALA A 18 11.48 -20.19 -0.88
CA ALA A 18 12.58 -19.23 -0.77
C ALA A 18 12.08 -17.79 -0.77
N VAL A 19 11.11 -17.47 -1.65
CA VAL A 19 10.46 -16.14 -1.68
C VAL A 19 9.82 -15.80 -0.34
N ARG A 20 9.05 -16.74 0.25
CA ARG A 20 8.43 -16.54 1.56
C ARG A 20 9.47 -16.32 2.66
N ALA A 21 10.54 -17.13 2.68
CA ALA A 21 11.62 -17.00 3.65
C ALA A 21 12.35 -15.66 3.54
N TYR A 22 12.62 -15.19 2.32
CA TYR A 22 13.23 -13.88 2.09
C TYR A 22 12.33 -12.73 2.53
N ARG A 23 11.05 -12.76 2.16
CA ARG A 23 10.09 -11.73 2.58
C ARG A 23 9.96 -11.66 4.11
N ALA A 24 9.98 -12.81 4.77
CA ALA A 24 9.98 -12.88 6.24
C ALA A 24 11.27 -12.30 6.84
N SER A 25 12.43 -12.50 6.20
CA SER A 25 13.70 -11.96 6.71
C SER A 25 13.78 -10.42 6.57
N LEU A 26 13.14 -9.83 5.56
CA LEU A 26 13.11 -8.37 5.37
C LEU A 26 12.43 -7.63 6.52
N ALA A 27 11.44 -8.25 7.15
CA ALA A 27 10.68 -7.67 8.28
C ALA A 27 11.09 -8.26 9.64
N SER A 28 12.11 -9.11 9.68
CA SER A 28 12.56 -9.71 10.94
C SER A 28 13.07 -8.63 11.90
N PRO A 29 12.64 -8.62 13.18
CA PRO A 29 13.25 -7.77 14.20
C PRO A 29 14.74 -8.06 14.41
N SER A 30 15.19 -9.27 14.05
CA SER A 30 16.59 -9.69 14.12
C SER A 30 17.35 -9.49 12.81
N ARG A 31 16.75 -8.82 11.80
CA ARG A 31 17.44 -8.49 10.56
C ARG A 31 18.68 -7.67 10.93
N LYS A 32 19.80 -7.97 10.28
CA LYS A 32 20.98 -7.13 10.42
C LYS A 32 20.64 -5.73 9.90
N GLY A 33 21.48 -4.77 10.21
CA GLY A 33 21.30 -3.41 9.75
C GLY A 33 22.63 -2.79 9.42
N PHE A 34 22.54 -1.56 8.94
CA PHE A 34 23.67 -0.65 8.89
C PHE A 34 23.32 0.60 9.70
N GLY A 35 24.33 1.32 10.16
CA GLY A 35 24.12 2.56 10.88
C GLY A 35 25.28 2.88 11.79
N LEU A 36 25.04 3.73 12.77
CA LEU A 36 26.07 4.16 13.71
C LEU A 36 26.40 3.04 14.71
N ALA A 37 27.68 2.72 14.90
CA ALA A 37 28.18 1.66 15.76
C ALA A 37 27.68 1.77 17.21
N LEU A 38 27.56 2.99 17.72
CA LEU A 38 27.06 3.30 19.06
C LEU A 38 25.58 2.91 19.29
N LEU A 39 24.83 2.60 18.21
CA LEU A 39 23.45 2.11 18.26
C LEU A 39 23.36 0.57 18.13
N ALA A 40 24.49 -0.13 18.00
CA ALA A 40 24.52 -1.55 17.65
C ALA A 40 24.35 -2.52 18.84
N SER A 41 24.30 -2.03 20.08
CA SER A 41 24.13 -2.86 21.27
C SER A 41 22.76 -2.65 21.90
N GLY A 42 22.02 -3.72 22.17
CA GLY A 42 20.74 -3.66 22.89
C GLY A 42 19.49 -3.63 21.99
N GLU A 43 18.33 -3.76 22.62
CA GLU A 43 17.02 -3.70 21.96
C GLU A 43 16.50 -2.26 22.03
N ALA A 44 16.13 -1.71 20.88
CA ALA A 44 15.52 -0.39 20.81
C ALA A 44 13.99 -0.50 20.80
N GLU A 45 13.32 0.42 21.49
CA GLU A 45 11.89 0.63 21.38
C GLU A 45 11.59 1.55 20.18
N ALA A 46 10.54 1.25 19.43
CA ALA A 46 10.15 2.03 18.25
C ALA A 46 8.77 2.67 18.43
N PHE A 47 8.66 3.94 18.03
CA PHE A 47 7.47 4.76 18.13
C PHE A 47 7.25 5.55 16.85
N LEU A 48 6.06 6.13 16.73
CA LEU A 48 5.76 7.12 15.70
C LEU A 48 5.47 8.47 16.35
N VAL A 49 6.22 9.48 15.95
CA VAL A 49 5.94 10.89 16.26
C VAL A 49 4.88 11.36 15.26
N GLU A 50 3.78 11.93 15.78
CA GLU A 50 2.63 12.37 14.98
C GLU A 50 2.05 11.26 14.06
N ASP A 51 2.10 10.00 14.52
CA ASP A 51 1.67 8.79 13.77
C ASP A 51 2.30 8.65 12.38
N SER A 52 3.46 9.30 12.18
CA SER A 52 4.08 9.46 10.87
C SER A 52 5.57 9.19 10.88
N LEU A 53 6.30 9.78 11.84
CA LEU A 53 7.75 9.87 11.79
C LEU A 53 8.36 8.85 12.75
N PRO A 54 9.12 7.86 12.29
CA PRO A 54 9.70 6.82 13.14
C PRO A 54 10.75 7.38 14.11
N LEU A 55 10.56 7.08 15.39
CA LEU A 55 11.48 7.36 16.48
C LEU A 55 11.93 6.04 17.11
N ALA A 56 13.21 5.74 17.03
CA ALA A 56 13.82 4.64 17.77
C ALA A 56 14.47 5.16 19.05
N VAL A 57 14.25 4.48 20.17
CA VAL A 57 14.80 4.82 21.48
C VAL A 57 15.60 3.63 22.00
N LEU A 58 16.87 3.84 22.27
CA LEU A 58 17.75 2.87 22.91
C LEU A 58 18.29 3.50 24.20
N ASP A 59 17.97 2.92 25.35
CA ASP A 59 18.48 3.40 26.63
C ASP A 59 19.46 2.39 27.24
N HIS A 60 20.68 2.82 27.48
CA HIS A 60 21.70 2.06 28.18
C HIS A 60 21.84 2.60 29.61
N PRO A 61 21.30 1.89 30.62
CA PRO A 61 21.34 2.35 32.01
C PRO A 61 22.76 2.71 32.46
N GLY A 62 22.91 3.90 33.05
CA GLY A 62 24.20 4.42 33.53
C GLY A 62 25.19 4.88 32.44
N TYR A 63 24.92 4.60 31.16
CA TYR A 63 25.77 5.02 30.04
C TYR A 63 25.17 6.21 29.28
N ALA A 64 24.16 5.97 28.44
CA ALA A 64 23.51 7.01 27.65
C ALA A 64 22.16 6.55 27.10
N ARG A 65 21.31 7.53 26.80
CA ARG A 65 20.07 7.36 26.03
C ARG A 65 20.24 7.89 24.62
N PHE A 66 19.79 7.13 23.64
CA PHE A 66 19.86 7.42 22.21
C PHE A 66 18.44 7.51 21.66
N GLU A 67 18.11 8.63 21.03
CA GLU A 67 16.81 8.85 20.38
C GLU A 67 17.06 9.20 18.91
N THR A 68 16.65 8.33 18.01
CA THR A 68 16.87 8.45 16.57
C THR A 68 15.54 8.72 15.88
N LEU A 69 15.31 9.98 15.51
CA LEU A 69 14.18 10.37 14.66
C LEU A 69 14.60 10.30 13.20
N THR A 70 13.91 9.49 12.40
CA THR A 70 14.18 9.33 10.96
C THR A 70 13.04 9.91 10.13
N LEU A 71 13.35 10.68 9.08
CA LEU A 71 12.35 11.19 8.15
C LEU A 71 12.93 11.51 6.77
N ALA A 72 12.07 11.62 5.76
CA ALA A 72 12.40 12.12 4.44
C ALA A 72 11.72 13.48 4.25
N PRO A 73 12.47 14.61 4.27
CA PRO A 73 11.86 15.93 4.16
C PRO A 73 11.13 16.12 2.82
N ARG A 74 9.98 16.79 2.84
CA ARG A 74 9.16 17.02 1.65
C ARG A 74 9.94 17.77 0.58
N GLY A 75 9.87 17.28 -0.65
CA GLY A 75 10.50 17.90 -1.81
C GLY A 75 12.02 17.68 -1.92
N ARG A 76 12.59 16.80 -1.09
CA ARG A 76 14.01 16.44 -1.10
C ARG A 76 14.20 15.00 -1.59
N THR A 77 15.38 14.67 -2.10
CA THR A 77 15.71 13.31 -2.60
C THR A 77 16.55 12.53 -1.61
N GLY A 78 16.19 12.60 -0.33
CA GLY A 78 16.96 11.97 0.74
C GLY A 78 16.21 11.86 2.07
N ALA A 79 16.90 11.29 3.05
CA ALA A 79 16.42 11.10 4.41
C ALA A 79 17.42 11.66 5.42
N LEU A 80 16.90 12.03 6.58
CA LEU A 80 17.64 12.53 7.73
C LEU A 80 17.39 11.63 8.93
N GLN A 81 18.45 11.42 9.72
CA GLN A 81 18.35 10.94 11.09
C GLN A 81 18.95 11.97 12.02
N ILE A 82 18.16 12.42 13.00
CA ILE A 82 18.69 13.14 14.16
C ILE A 82 18.78 12.15 15.30
N VAL A 83 20.01 11.84 15.67
CA VAL A 83 20.37 10.99 16.81
C VAL A 83 20.67 11.90 17.99
N ARG A 84 19.71 12.06 18.90
CA ARG A 84 19.94 12.77 20.16
C ARG A 84 20.57 11.79 21.15
N VAL A 85 21.77 12.12 21.61
CA VAL A 85 22.47 11.35 22.63
C VAL A 85 22.42 12.12 23.93
N ALA A 86 21.95 11.49 25.00
CA ALA A 86 21.96 12.04 26.36
C ALA A 86 22.86 11.16 27.23
N ALA A 87 23.99 11.71 27.68
CA ALA A 87 24.91 11.00 28.57
C ALA A 87 24.32 10.95 29.99
N HIS A 88 24.43 9.78 30.63
CA HIS A 88 23.98 9.60 32.01
C HIS A 88 25.11 9.95 32.99
N GLU A 89 25.75 8.95 33.58
CA GLU A 89 26.64 9.13 34.74
C GLU A 89 28.10 9.41 34.37
N GLN A 90 28.47 9.20 33.11
CA GLN A 90 29.86 9.30 32.64
C GLN A 90 29.98 10.11 31.36
N ASN A 91 31.16 10.69 31.15
CA ASN A 91 31.50 11.32 29.88
C ASN A 91 31.57 10.24 28.80
N ILE A 92 30.93 10.49 27.66
CA ILE A 92 30.95 9.57 26.53
C ILE A 92 31.65 10.21 25.34
N GLY A 93 32.53 9.46 24.69
CA GLY A 93 33.01 9.79 23.35
C GLY A 93 31.97 9.33 22.35
N VAL A 94 31.37 10.26 21.63
CA VAL A 94 30.50 9.97 20.49
C VAL A 94 31.37 10.03 19.25
N GLY A 95 32.05 8.92 18.99
CA GLY A 95 32.71 8.63 17.71
C GLY A 95 31.76 7.85 16.83
N ILE A 96 31.64 8.26 15.57
CA ILE A 96 30.62 7.70 14.69
C ILE A 96 31.32 6.86 13.65
N GLU A 97 31.41 5.59 13.98
CA GLU A 97 31.78 4.56 13.02
C GLU A 97 30.51 4.06 12.36
N TRP A 98 30.54 3.98 11.04
CA TRP A 98 29.50 3.30 10.30
C TRP A 98 29.74 1.79 10.36
N HIS A 99 28.80 1.03 10.88
CA HIS A 99 28.86 -0.43 10.96
C HIS A 99 27.79 -1.06 10.07
N GLY A 100 28.00 -2.32 9.72
CA GLY A 100 27.12 -3.08 8.83
C GLY A 100 27.50 -2.96 7.36
N ARG A 101 26.85 -3.77 6.52
CA ARG A 101 27.05 -3.76 5.08
C ARG A 101 25.89 -2.98 4.46
N MET A 102 26.21 -2.07 3.55
CA MET A 102 25.22 -1.40 2.72
C MET A 102 25.47 -1.71 1.25
N ARG A 103 24.41 -1.89 0.48
CA ARG A 103 24.43 -1.90 -0.98
C ARG A 103 23.47 -0.86 -1.54
N LEU A 104 23.90 -0.22 -2.62
CA LEU A 104 22.99 0.42 -3.57
C LEU A 104 22.50 -0.64 -4.54
N GLY A 105 21.20 -0.71 -4.78
CA GLY A 105 20.65 -1.69 -5.69
C GLY A 105 19.19 -1.46 -6.02
N ARG A 106 18.70 -2.19 -7.03
CA ARG A 106 17.26 -2.32 -7.26
C ARG A 106 16.66 -3.24 -6.19
N ALA A 107 15.44 -2.95 -5.75
CA ALA A 107 14.67 -3.83 -4.87
C ALA A 107 14.51 -5.24 -5.45
N ALA A 108 14.48 -6.22 -4.57
CA ALA A 108 14.24 -7.60 -4.93
C ALA A 108 12.74 -7.78 -5.14
N TYR A 109 12.30 -7.77 -6.41
CA TYR A 109 10.92 -8.04 -6.80
C TYR A 109 10.61 -9.53 -6.69
N THR A 110 10.52 -10.01 -5.46
CA THR A 110 10.15 -11.39 -5.16
C THR A 110 8.63 -11.52 -5.32
N GLN A 111 8.15 -12.54 -6.05
CA GLN A 111 6.73 -12.78 -6.30
C GLN A 111 6.41 -14.26 -6.10
N LEU A 112 5.18 -14.55 -5.66
CA LEU A 112 4.70 -15.93 -5.48
C LEU A 112 3.96 -16.45 -6.73
N THR A 113 3.62 -15.55 -7.66
CA THR A 113 2.78 -15.81 -8.83
C THR A 113 3.59 -16.01 -10.12
N PRO A 114 2.98 -16.56 -11.19
CA PRO A 114 3.68 -17.03 -12.40
C PRO A 114 4.35 -15.94 -13.24
N GLY A 115 4.06 -14.65 -13.04
CA GLY A 115 4.64 -13.52 -13.79
C GLY A 115 6.17 -13.40 -13.68
N GLY A 116 6.78 -14.13 -12.73
CA GLY A 116 8.22 -14.24 -12.58
C GLY A 116 8.88 -12.99 -12.01
N ALA A 117 10.02 -13.17 -11.36
CA ALA A 117 10.81 -12.04 -10.87
C ALA A 117 11.38 -11.21 -12.04
N LEU A 118 11.49 -9.89 -11.86
CA LEU A 118 12.13 -9.01 -12.86
C LEU A 118 13.56 -9.47 -13.16
N PRO A 119 14.05 -9.41 -14.41
CA PRO A 119 15.43 -9.79 -14.74
C PRO A 119 16.42 -9.02 -13.86
N ALA A 120 17.56 -9.64 -13.51
CA ALA A 120 18.58 -9.01 -12.68
C ALA A 120 18.92 -7.62 -13.22
N ALA A 121 18.95 -6.62 -12.33
CA ALA A 121 19.44 -5.31 -12.70
C ALA A 121 20.95 -5.41 -12.90
N ARG A 122 21.45 -4.83 -14.00
CA ARG A 122 22.88 -4.61 -14.13
C ARG A 122 23.30 -3.63 -13.03
N SER A 123 24.37 -3.96 -12.34
CA SER A 123 24.86 -3.17 -11.22
C SER A 123 26.37 -3.32 -11.18
N ASN A 124 27.04 -2.19 -11.13
CA ASN A 124 28.49 -2.09 -10.99
C ASN A 124 28.80 -0.99 -9.96
N THR A 125 28.28 -1.16 -8.76
CA THR A 125 28.40 -0.17 -7.69
C THR A 125 29.87 0.01 -7.31
N THR A 126 30.34 1.24 -7.38
CA THR A 126 31.60 1.69 -6.78
C THR A 126 31.30 2.43 -5.49
N THR A 127 32.19 2.31 -4.52
CA THR A 127 32.02 2.94 -3.20
C THR A 127 33.29 3.62 -2.78
N GLY A 128 33.17 4.70 -2.01
CA GLY A 128 34.31 5.37 -1.43
C GLY A 128 33.95 6.17 -0.19
N GLU A 129 34.99 6.65 0.48
CA GLU A 129 34.88 7.44 1.69
C GLU A 129 35.81 8.66 1.58
N ASP A 130 35.32 9.82 1.98
CA ASP A 130 36.11 11.05 2.09
C ASP A 130 35.74 11.79 3.38
N GLY A 131 36.59 11.65 4.40
CA GLY A 131 36.35 12.22 5.72
C GLY A 131 35.07 11.69 6.37
N GLN A 132 34.03 12.52 6.40
CA GLN A 132 32.71 12.21 6.98
C GLN A 132 31.68 11.78 5.93
N LEU A 133 32.09 11.64 4.67
CA LEU A 133 31.21 11.31 3.57
C LEU A 133 31.47 9.87 3.10
N ILE A 134 30.43 9.04 3.08
CA ILE A 134 30.43 7.74 2.41
C ILE A 134 29.60 7.89 1.13
N TRP A 135 30.04 7.32 0.01
CA TRP A 135 29.29 7.38 -1.23
C TRP A 135 29.26 6.07 -2.00
N PHE A 136 28.22 5.94 -2.83
CA PHE A 136 27.92 4.82 -3.71
C PHE A 136 27.57 5.38 -5.09
N ASP A 137 28.22 4.90 -6.14
CA ASP A 137 27.94 5.29 -7.53
C ASP A 137 27.73 4.04 -8.37
N ASP A 138 26.55 3.92 -9.00
CA ASP A 138 26.25 2.82 -9.91
C ASP A 138 25.63 3.35 -11.21
N ARG A 139 26.49 3.55 -12.20
CA ARG A 139 26.11 4.09 -13.52
C ARG A 139 25.20 3.16 -14.31
N ASP A 140 25.29 1.84 -14.09
CA ASP A 140 24.44 0.87 -14.78
C ASP A 140 23.01 0.89 -14.20
N LEU A 141 22.88 1.18 -12.91
CA LEU A 141 21.59 1.46 -12.28
C LEU A 141 21.07 2.87 -12.59
N GLY A 142 21.95 3.79 -12.99
CA GLY A 142 21.62 5.21 -13.16
C GLY A 142 21.31 5.88 -11.83
N ALA A 143 21.97 5.44 -10.75
CA ALA A 143 21.72 5.95 -9.41
C ALA A 143 23.02 6.06 -8.61
N SER A 144 23.09 7.11 -7.80
CA SER A 144 24.14 7.33 -6.83
C SER A 144 23.51 7.67 -5.48
N ALA A 145 24.24 7.40 -4.40
CA ALA A 145 23.84 7.78 -3.07
C ALA A 145 25.04 8.26 -2.25
N ALA A 146 24.80 9.17 -1.32
CA ALA A 146 25.82 9.65 -0.40
C ALA A 146 25.25 9.76 1.02
N ILE A 147 26.15 9.64 1.99
CA ILE A 147 25.86 9.63 3.42
C ILE A 147 26.84 10.56 4.11
N ALA A 148 26.33 11.58 4.80
CA ALA A 148 27.13 12.41 5.69
C ALA A 148 27.01 11.89 7.11
N LEU A 149 28.16 11.65 7.73
CA LEU A 149 28.32 11.23 9.12
C LEU A 149 28.62 12.45 10.00
N PRO A 150 28.15 12.46 11.26
CA PRO A 150 28.49 13.54 12.19
C PRO A 150 29.95 13.48 12.63
N THR A 151 30.46 14.62 13.10
CA THR A 151 31.80 14.70 13.67
C THR A 151 31.89 14.05 15.04
N HIS A 152 33.03 13.45 15.34
CA HIS A 152 33.35 12.95 16.68
C HIS A 152 33.20 14.08 17.72
N ALA A 153 32.50 13.81 18.82
CA ALA A 153 32.35 14.75 19.93
C ALA A 153 32.53 14.05 21.28
N ASN A 154 32.99 14.79 22.29
CA ASN A 154 32.96 14.32 23.68
C ASN A 154 31.76 14.95 24.38
N LEU A 155 30.84 14.13 24.87
CA LEU A 155 29.64 14.54 25.58
C LEU A 155 29.83 14.35 27.09
N PRO A 156 29.85 15.42 27.90
CA PRO A 156 29.96 15.30 29.35
C PRO A 156 28.76 14.59 29.98
N ALA A 157 28.97 13.95 31.13
CA ALA A 157 27.90 13.36 31.94
C ALA A 157 26.76 14.37 32.19
N GLY A 158 25.51 13.91 32.06
CA GLY A 158 24.31 14.72 32.24
C GLY A 158 23.98 15.69 31.09
N MET A 159 24.78 15.75 30.02
CA MET A 159 24.52 16.60 28.86
C MET A 159 23.83 15.83 27.73
N SER A 160 23.15 16.55 26.84
CA SER A 160 22.57 15.99 25.62
C SER A 160 22.96 16.80 24.38
N LEU A 161 23.34 16.11 23.30
CA LEU A 161 23.67 16.71 22.00
C LEU A 161 23.04 15.94 20.83
N PRO A 162 22.62 16.63 19.76
CA PRO A 162 22.15 16.00 18.53
C PRO A 162 23.30 15.69 17.57
N PHE A 163 23.17 14.58 16.85
CA PHE A 163 24.07 14.12 15.80
C PHE A 163 23.27 13.83 14.53
N ILE A 164 23.73 14.33 13.38
CA ILE A 164 22.97 14.31 12.12
C ILE A 164 23.58 13.30 11.15
N VAL A 165 22.80 12.29 10.78
CA VAL A 165 23.09 11.45 9.61
C VAL A 165 22.19 11.93 8.47
N ALA A 166 22.79 12.32 7.35
CA ALA A 166 22.03 12.64 6.14
C ALA A 166 22.34 11.61 5.06
N ILE A 167 21.31 11.15 4.36
CA ILE A 167 21.41 10.21 3.25
C ILE A 167 20.69 10.86 2.07
N ALA A 168 21.33 10.97 0.91
CA ALA A 168 20.65 11.44 -0.29
C ALA A 168 20.92 10.55 -1.50
N PHE A 169 19.99 10.62 -2.44
CA PHE A 169 20.02 9.96 -3.74
C PHE A 169 20.10 11.01 -4.84
N GLY A 170 20.76 10.64 -5.94
CA GLY A 170 20.81 11.45 -7.16
C GLY A 170 21.10 10.57 -8.37
N ASP A 171 20.83 11.11 -9.56
CA ASP A 171 21.17 10.46 -10.83
C ASP A 171 22.69 10.44 -11.07
N THR A 172 23.41 11.34 -10.40
CA THR A 172 24.87 11.41 -10.39
C THR A 172 25.41 11.50 -8.97
N LEU A 173 26.67 11.09 -8.79
CA LEU A 173 27.37 11.20 -7.52
C LEU A 173 27.45 12.66 -7.03
N GLU A 174 27.68 13.61 -7.93
CA GLU A 174 27.74 15.03 -7.59
C GLU A 174 26.40 15.53 -7.03
N ASP A 175 25.29 15.13 -7.64
CA ASP A 175 23.95 15.49 -7.17
C ASP A 175 23.65 14.87 -5.81
N ALA A 176 23.97 13.59 -5.62
CA ALA A 176 23.78 12.89 -4.36
C ALA A 176 24.61 13.53 -3.23
N VAL A 177 25.88 13.85 -3.48
CA VAL A 177 26.76 14.51 -2.51
C VAL A 177 26.27 15.92 -2.18
N ARG A 178 25.92 16.71 -3.20
CA ARG A 178 25.39 18.07 -3.01
C ARG A 178 24.13 18.05 -2.14
N GLU A 179 23.18 17.18 -2.45
CA GLU A 179 21.94 17.07 -1.68
C GLU A 179 22.21 16.60 -0.24
N THR A 180 23.11 15.65 -0.04
CA THR A 180 23.51 15.17 1.29
C THR A 180 24.08 16.29 2.15
N VAL A 181 24.93 17.16 1.57
CA VAL A 181 25.52 18.31 2.29
C VAL A 181 24.44 19.32 2.67
N VAL A 182 23.49 19.62 1.78
CA VAL A 182 22.39 20.53 2.09
C VAL A 182 21.50 19.96 3.19
N LEU A 183 21.11 18.69 3.09
CA LEU A 183 20.33 18.01 4.13
C LEU A 183 21.04 18.05 5.49
N ALA A 184 22.34 17.74 5.54
CA ALA A 184 23.11 17.78 6.77
C ALA A 184 23.20 19.19 7.38
N GLY A 185 23.34 20.23 6.54
CA GLY A 185 23.40 21.62 6.98
C GLY A 185 22.07 22.17 7.51
N GLU A 186 20.95 21.73 6.95
CA GLU A 186 19.60 22.22 7.27
C GLU A 186 18.81 21.29 8.21
N ALA A 187 19.42 20.19 8.69
CA ALA A 187 18.70 19.09 9.32
C ALA A 187 17.81 19.49 10.50
N HIS A 188 18.29 20.36 11.40
CA HIS A 188 17.51 20.80 12.57
C HIS A 188 16.23 21.56 12.17
N ASP A 189 16.35 22.43 11.18
CA ASP A 189 15.23 23.24 10.69
C ASP A 189 14.24 22.37 9.92
N LEU A 190 14.73 21.48 9.05
CA LEU A 190 13.91 20.54 8.30
C LEU A 190 13.13 19.60 9.22
N VAL A 191 13.79 18.96 10.19
CA VAL A 191 13.12 18.04 11.11
C VAL A 191 12.12 18.77 12.00
N GLY A 192 12.49 19.94 12.52
CA GLY A 192 11.57 20.76 13.30
C GLY A 192 10.35 21.20 12.48
N ALA A 193 10.54 21.56 11.20
CA ALA A 193 9.47 21.94 10.29
C ALA A 193 8.53 20.76 10.02
N GLU A 194 9.06 19.59 9.65
CA GLU A 194 8.26 18.40 9.34
C GLU A 194 7.37 17.97 10.52
N VAL A 195 7.91 17.90 11.74
CA VAL A 195 7.12 17.56 12.93
C VAL A 195 6.00 18.58 13.17
N ARG A 196 6.31 19.88 13.08
CA ARG A 196 5.32 20.95 13.29
C ARG A 196 4.26 20.97 12.19
N GLU A 197 4.67 20.81 10.95
CA GLU A 197 3.77 20.78 9.80
C GLU A 197 2.85 19.57 9.85
N ARG A 198 3.37 18.39 10.18
CA ARG A 198 2.57 17.16 10.32
C ARG A 198 1.52 17.32 11.41
N ARG A 199 1.91 17.81 12.59
CA ARG A 199 0.98 18.13 13.69
C ARG A 199 -0.08 19.15 13.26
N SER A 200 0.36 20.24 12.63
CA SER A 200 -0.52 21.32 12.16
C SER A 200 -1.51 20.80 11.11
N TRP A 201 -1.06 19.91 10.23
CA TRP A 201 -1.89 19.28 9.22
C TRP A 201 -2.98 18.41 9.86
N TRP A 202 -2.62 17.54 10.82
CA TRP A 202 -3.59 16.75 11.58
C TRP A 202 -4.63 17.59 12.29
N GLN A 203 -4.23 18.72 12.88
CA GLN A 203 -5.16 19.68 13.46
C GLN A 203 -6.05 20.31 12.39
N GLY A 204 -5.46 20.73 11.26
CA GLY A 204 -6.16 21.38 10.15
C GLY A 204 -7.21 20.51 9.47
N VAL A 205 -6.96 19.21 9.34
CA VAL A 205 -7.93 18.23 8.80
C VAL A 205 -8.88 17.68 9.86
N GLY A 206 -8.80 18.17 11.11
CA GLY A 206 -9.69 17.76 12.20
C GLY A 206 -9.44 16.34 12.71
N ARG A 207 -8.24 15.79 12.52
CA ARG A 207 -7.86 14.41 12.88
C ARG A 207 -6.74 14.37 13.92
N ALA A 208 -6.90 15.12 15.00
CA ALA A 208 -5.92 15.21 16.08
C ALA A 208 -6.26 14.35 17.31
N ALA A 209 -7.42 13.66 17.34
CA ALA A 209 -7.82 12.85 18.48
C ALA A 209 -7.12 11.48 18.47
N GLU A 210 -6.93 10.85 19.63
CA GLU A 210 -6.32 9.51 19.71
C GLU A 210 -7.07 8.47 18.87
N SER A 211 -8.40 8.58 18.82
CA SER A 211 -9.25 7.72 17.97
C SER A 211 -8.98 7.83 16.47
N ASP A 212 -8.29 8.88 16.01
CA ASP A 212 -7.93 9.05 14.60
C ASP A 212 -6.56 8.44 14.25
N ARG A 213 -5.88 7.74 15.18
CA ARG A 213 -4.54 7.16 14.97
C ARG A 213 -4.45 6.31 13.70
N ALA A 214 -5.43 5.43 13.48
CA ALA A 214 -5.46 4.58 12.28
C ALA A 214 -5.62 5.39 10.97
N ILE A 215 -6.41 6.47 11.00
CA ILE A 215 -6.60 7.39 9.86
C ILE A 215 -5.28 8.11 9.55
N ARG A 216 -4.68 8.73 10.58
CA ARG A 216 -3.40 9.43 10.44
C ARG A 216 -2.32 8.51 9.92
N ARG A 217 -2.26 7.28 10.45
CA ARG A 217 -1.24 6.32 10.03
C ARG A 217 -1.41 5.89 8.58
N ALA A 218 -2.63 5.55 8.15
CA ALA A 218 -2.88 5.17 6.76
C ALA A 218 -2.53 6.31 5.79
N ALA A 219 -2.90 7.55 6.13
CA ALA A 219 -2.55 8.73 5.35
C ALA A 219 -1.04 9.00 5.32
N ALA A 220 -0.35 8.89 6.47
CA ALA A 220 1.09 9.04 6.55
C ALA A 220 1.81 7.99 5.68
N TYR A 221 1.43 6.71 5.79
CA TYR A 221 2.00 5.66 4.96
C TYR A 221 1.75 5.92 3.47
N ALA A 222 0.55 6.36 3.10
CA ALA A 222 0.21 6.68 1.72
C ALA A 222 1.09 7.80 1.13
N LEU A 223 1.32 8.87 1.90
CA LEU A 223 2.12 10.02 1.48
C LEU A 223 3.63 9.74 1.51
N ASP A 224 4.11 9.05 2.54
CA ASP A 224 5.54 8.95 2.85
C ASP A 224 6.19 7.66 2.31
N CYS A 225 5.40 6.60 2.10
CA CYS A 225 5.92 5.28 1.71
C CYS A 225 5.31 4.76 0.40
N ALA A 226 4.01 4.96 0.18
CA ALA A 226 3.32 4.43 -1.01
C ALA A 226 3.48 5.34 -2.24
N ALA A 227 3.59 6.66 -2.05
CA ALA A 227 3.76 7.62 -3.13
C ALA A 227 5.22 7.64 -3.62
N ALA A 228 5.45 7.14 -4.83
CA ALA A 228 6.75 7.16 -5.49
C ALA A 228 6.74 8.15 -6.66
N ARG A 229 7.56 9.20 -6.57
CA ARG A 229 7.75 10.17 -7.66
C ARG A 229 8.42 9.47 -8.85
N ALA A 230 7.73 9.44 -9.98
CA ALA A 230 8.18 8.84 -11.24
C ALA A 230 8.59 9.88 -12.30
N GLY A 231 8.37 11.15 -12.01
CA GLY A 231 8.68 12.31 -12.84
C GLY A 231 8.21 13.60 -12.15
N ASP A 232 8.27 14.74 -12.83
CA ASP A 232 7.93 16.05 -12.22
C ASP A 232 6.47 16.08 -11.72
N ASP A 233 5.53 15.62 -12.56
CA ASP A 233 4.09 15.57 -12.29
C ASP A 233 3.53 14.13 -12.25
N LEU A 234 4.40 13.13 -12.14
CA LEU A 234 4.02 11.71 -12.17
C LEU A 234 4.28 11.08 -10.81
N VAL A 235 3.24 10.53 -10.21
CA VAL A 235 3.32 9.80 -8.94
C VAL A 235 2.77 8.39 -9.13
N ALA A 236 3.58 7.37 -8.92
CA ALA A 236 3.09 6.01 -8.77
C ALA A 236 2.61 5.80 -7.33
N VAL A 237 1.48 5.11 -7.16
CA VAL A 237 0.95 4.74 -5.84
C VAL A 237 1.12 3.24 -5.64
N LEU A 238 2.11 2.87 -4.83
CA LEU A 238 2.54 1.50 -4.59
C LEU A 238 1.63 0.81 -3.57
N ALA A 239 1.41 -0.49 -3.75
CA ALA A 239 0.68 -1.30 -2.77
C ALA A 239 1.50 -1.59 -1.49
N ASP A 240 2.83 -1.62 -1.61
CA ASP A 240 3.81 -1.97 -0.57
C ASP A 240 5.17 -1.40 -0.98
N HIS A 241 5.92 -0.80 -0.05
CA HIS A 241 7.21 -0.15 -0.37
C HIS A 241 8.42 -1.11 -0.35
N GLU A 242 8.32 -2.25 0.34
CA GLU A 242 9.46 -3.13 0.64
C GLU A 242 9.38 -4.44 -0.17
N ILE A 243 8.23 -5.13 -0.14
CA ILE A 243 8.10 -6.49 -0.68
C ILE A 243 7.58 -6.51 -2.12
N LEU A 244 6.59 -5.65 -2.40
CA LEU A 244 5.96 -5.52 -3.72
C LEU A 244 5.78 -4.04 -4.09
N PRO A 245 6.87 -3.32 -4.41
CA PRO A 245 6.83 -1.94 -4.90
C PRO A 245 6.29 -1.86 -6.33
N LEU A 246 5.02 -2.22 -6.46
CA LEU A 246 4.26 -2.32 -7.68
C LEU A 246 2.93 -1.58 -7.52
N VAL A 247 2.40 -1.15 -8.64
CA VAL A 247 1.12 -0.47 -8.72
C VAL A 247 0.07 -1.45 -9.23
N TRP A 248 -0.97 -1.64 -8.42
CA TRP A 248 -2.27 -2.16 -8.85
C TRP A 248 -3.25 -1.00 -8.84
N THR A 249 -4.03 -0.84 -9.90
CA THR A 249 -5.01 0.25 -10.00
C THR A 249 -6.11 0.12 -8.94
N ARG A 250 -6.46 -1.11 -8.54
CA ARG A 250 -7.38 -1.43 -7.45
C ARG A 250 -6.88 -0.89 -6.12
N ASP A 251 -5.68 -1.25 -5.72
CA ASP A 251 -5.05 -0.85 -4.48
C ASP A 251 -4.88 0.68 -4.41
N ALA A 252 -4.36 1.25 -5.50
CA ALA A 252 -4.18 2.69 -5.63
C ALA A 252 -5.49 3.48 -5.57
N TYR A 253 -6.61 2.93 -6.06
CA TYR A 253 -7.92 3.56 -5.91
C TYR A 253 -8.27 3.79 -4.45
N TYR A 254 -8.17 2.77 -3.59
CA TYR A 254 -8.55 2.92 -2.18
C TYR A 254 -7.62 3.88 -1.43
N ILE A 255 -6.33 3.86 -1.75
CA ILE A 255 -5.34 4.79 -1.19
C ILE A 255 -5.69 6.24 -1.58
N CYS A 256 -5.86 6.51 -2.87
CA CYS A 256 -6.21 7.85 -3.35
C CYS A 256 -7.59 8.30 -2.88
N ARG A 257 -8.59 7.41 -2.87
CA ARG A 257 -9.95 7.69 -2.39
C ARG A 257 -9.97 8.08 -0.91
N MET A 258 -9.16 7.41 -0.08
CA MET A 258 -8.97 7.74 1.34
C MET A 258 -8.33 9.11 1.52
N LEU A 259 -7.26 9.41 0.76
CA LEU A 259 -6.61 10.73 0.81
C LEU A 259 -7.56 11.86 0.39
N LEU A 260 -8.34 11.65 -0.67
CA LEU A 260 -9.37 12.60 -1.12
C LEU A 260 -10.49 12.79 -0.10
N GLU A 261 -10.90 11.74 0.62
CA GLU A 261 -11.89 11.89 1.72
C GLU A 261 -11.32 12.70 2.88
N LEU A 262 -10.05 12.48 3.20
CA LEU A 262 -9.39 13.12 4.32
C LEU A 262 -9.18 14.62 4.09
N ALA A 263 -8.66 15.00 2.93
CA ALA A 263 -8.31 16.39 2.63
C ALA A 263 -8.28 16.67 1.11
N PRO A 264 -9.45 16.79 0.45
CA PRO A 264 -9.55 16.84 -1.01
C PRO A 264 -8.88 18.05 -1.66
N HIS A 265 -8.63 19.11 -0.89
CA HIS A 265 -8.01 20.35 -1.36
C HIS A 265 -6.61 20.59 -0.78
N ASP A 266 -6.07 19.66 0.01
CA ASP A 266 -4.71 19.81 0.56
C ASP A 266 -3.66 19.51 -0.51
N GLU A 267 -2.68 20.40 -0.65
CA GLU A 267 -1.63 20.30 -1.67
C GLU A 267 -0.85 18.97 -1.64
N ARG A 268 -0.63 18.38 -0.45
CA ARG A 268 0.07 17.09 -0.30
C ARG A 268 -0.76 15.96 -0.91
N VAL A 269 -2.06 15.95 -0.60
CA VAL A 269 -3.03 15.01 -1.19
C VAL A 269 -3.12 15.23 -2.69
N ARG A 270 -3.27 16.47 -3.15
CA ARG A 270 -3.37 16.81 -4.57
C ARG A 270 -2.14 16.36 -5.36
N THR A 271 -0.95 16.60 -4.84
CA THR A 271 0.31 16.17 -5.48
C THR A 271 0.31 14.66 -5.74
N VAL A 272 -0.14 13.86 -4.78
CA VAL A 272 -0.19 12.39 -4.93
C VAL A 272 -1.31 11.95 -5.86
N VAL A 273 -2.53 12.44 -5.67
CA VAL A 273 -3.70 11.94 -6.40
C VAL A 273 -3.73 12.44 -7.84
N ASP A 274 -3.45 13.72 -8.08
CA ASP A 274 -3.39 14.28 -9.44
C ASP A 274 -2.19 13.70 -10.19
N GLY A 275 -1.04 13.60 -9.51
CA GLY A 275 0.15 12.95 -10.05
C GLY A 275 -0.07 11.47 -10.37
N PHE A 276 -0.90 10.78 -9.60
CA PHE A 276 -1.30 9.41 -9.90
C PHE A 276 -2.25 9.31 -11.09
N LEU A 277 -3.20 10.22 -11.24
CA LEU A 277 -4.06 10.27 -12.43
C LEU A 277 -3.24 10.56 -13.69
N HIS A 278 -2.26 11.47 -13.62
CA HIS A 278 -1.30 11.71 -14.70
C HIS A 278 -0.47 10.47 -15.01
N TRP A 279 0.11 9.83 -13.99
CA TRP A 279 0.84 8.58 -14.15
C TRP A 279 -0.04 7.50 -14.82
N LEU A 280 -1.26 7.31 -14.33
CA LEU A 280 -2.18 6.26 -14.75
C LEU A 280 -2.62 6.39 -16.21
N PHE A 281 -2.97 7.61 -16.62
CA PHE A 281 -3.49 7.85 -17.96
C PHE A 281 -2.39 8.15 -18.98
N ASP A 282 -1.33 8.85 -18.61
CA ASP A 282 -0.33 9.35 -19.56
C ASP A 282 0.99 8.56 -19.59
N ALA A 283 1.40 7.93 -18.48
CA ALA A 283 2.69 7.24 -18.40
C ALA A 283 2.59 5.71 -18.33
N ALA A 284 1.58 5.17 -17.63
CA ALA A 284 1.43 3.74 -17.44
C ALA A 284 1.21 3.02 -18.78
N GLU A 285 2.05 2.02 -19.05
CA GLU A 285 1.93 1.20 -20.24
C GLU A 285 0.61 0.41 -20.21
N ARG A 286 -0.01 0.32 -21.38
CA ARG A 286 -1.22 -0.47 -21.58
C ARG A 286 -1.05 -1.48 -22.72
N PRO A 287 -0.25 -2.55 -22.53
CA PRO A 287 -0.08 -3.58 -23.55
C PRO A 287 -1.43 -4.15 -23.99
N GLY A 288 -1.68 -4.19 -25.29
CA GLY A 288 -2.98 -4.63 -25.82
C GLY A 288 -4.16 -3.69 -25.51
N GLY A 289 -3.89 -2.47 -25.03
CA GLY A 289 -4.90 -1.46 -24.69
C GLY A 289 -5.40 -1.50 -23.25
N TRP A 290 -4.83 -2.35 -22.39
CA TRP A 290 -5.31 -2.59 -21.02
C TRP A 290 -4.24 -2.27 -19.99
N TRP A 291 -4.66 -1.74 -18.84
CA TRP A 291 -3.75 -1.68 -17.70
C TRP A 291 -3.40 -3.12 -17.28
N PRO A 292 -2.11 -3.42 -17.06
CA PRO A 292 -1.69 -4.74 -16.61
C PRO A 292 -2.20 -4.99 -15.19
N ARG A 293 -2.18 -6.25 -14.76
CA ARG A 293 -2.41 -6.61 -13.34
C ARG A 293 -1.50 -5.81 -12.41
N ALA A 294 -0.23 -5.67 -12.78
CA ALA A 294 0.74 -4.88 -12.02
C ALA A 294 1.70 -4.11 -12.92
N SER A 295 2.02 -2.88 -12.51
CA SER A 295 3.02 -2.01 -13.14
C SER A 295 4.17 -1.71 -12.19
N LEU A 296 5.33 -1.43 -12.75
CA LEU A 296 6.45 -0.82 -12.04
C LEU A 296 6.17 0.66 -11.76
N ALA A 297 6.85 1.25 -10.77
CA ALA A 297 6.70 2.66 -10.42
C ALA A 297 6.94 3.62 -11.61
N ASN A 298 7.81 3.25 -12.55
CA ASN A 298 8.08 4.04 -13.75
C ASN A 298 7.03 3.89 -14.87
N GLY A 299 5.92 3.17 -14.62
CA GLY A 299 4.84 2.98 -15.59
C GLY A 299 4.99 1.76 -16.48
N VAL A 300 6.16 1.10 -16.51
CA VAL A 300 6.38 -0.10 -17.32
C VAL A 300 5.48 -1.24 -16.84
N ALA A 301 4.81 -1.90 -17.78
CA ALA A 301 3.96 -3.03 -17.48
C ALA A 301 4.83 -4.20 -17.00
N LYS A 302 4.56 -4.68 -15.78
CA LYS A 302 5.25 -5.84 -15.25
C LYS A 302 4.54 -7.13 -15.64
N ASP A 303 3.25 -7.20 -15.32
CA ASP A 303 2.45 -8.42 -15.42
C ASP A 303 1.23 -8.14 -16.34
N PRO A 304 1.38 -8.26 -17.67
CA PRO A 304 0.40 -7.82 -18.67
C PRO A 304 -0.80 -8.77 -18.82
N VAL A 305 -1.43 -9.08 -17.68
CA VAL A 305 -2.61 -9.94 -17.56
C VAL A 305 -3.86 -9.05 -17.46
N PHE A 306 -4.92 -9.40 -18.19
CA PHE A 306 -6.16 -8.63 -18.16
C PHE A 306 -7.04 -9.08 -16.99
N GLN A 307 -7.24 -8.17 -16.04
CA GLN A 307 -8.25 -8.28 -14.98
C GLN A 307 -9.30 -7.20 -15.18
N LEU A 308 -10.59 -7.58 -15.16
CA LEU A 308 -11.68 -6.65 -15.46
C LEU A 308 -11.77 -5.52 -14.43
N ASP A 309 -11.62 -5.81 -13.15
CA ASP A 309 -11.76 -4.81 -12.08
C ASP A 309 -10.64 -3.75 -12.11
N GLN A 310 -9.41 -4.13 -12.46
CA GLN A 310 -8.30 -3.20 -12.67
C GLN A 310 -8.58 -2.17 -13.78
N GLN A 311 -9.45 -2.51 -14.74
CA GLN A 311 -9.81 -1.56 -15.80
C GLN A 311 -10.86 -0.55 -15.32
N LEU A 312 -11.50 -0.77 -14.17
CA LEU A 312 -12.68 -0.04 -13.74
C LEU A 312 -12.40 0.94 -12.59
N TYR A 313 -11.53 0.57 -11.65
CA TYR A 313 -11.08 1.45 -10.56
C TYR A 313 -10.49 2.79 -11.02
N PRO A 314 -9.72 2.89 -12.13
CA PRO A 314 -9.29 4.16 -12.71
C PRO A 314 -10.43 5.17 -12.94
N PHE A 315 -11.57 4.70 -13.44
CA PHE A 315 -12.70 5.57 -13.77
C PHE A 315 -13.49 5.96 -12.53
N LEU A 316 -13.61 5.06 -11.57
CA LEU A 316 -14.20 5.38 -10.28
C LEU A 316 -13.36 6.41 -9.52
N LEU A 317 -12.01 6.33 -9.61
CA LEU A 317 -11.13 7.34 -9.05
C LEU A 317 -11.35 8.71 -9.69
N LEU A 318 -11.47 8.76 -11.02
CA LEU A 318 -11.68 10.01 -11.75
C LEU A 318 -13.02 10.67 -11.39
N GLU A 319 -14.08 9.88 -11.21
CA GLU A 319 -15.39 10.35 -10.74
C GLU A 319 -15.32 10.84 -9.29
N ASP A 320 -14.72 10.06 -8.39
CA ASP A 320 -14.60 10.41 -6.98
C ASP A 320 -13.71 11.64 -6.78
N HIS A 321 -12.63 11.79 -7.56
CA HIS A 321 -11.82 12.99 -7.63
C HIS A 321 -12.70 14.21 -7.92
N ALA A 322 -13.36 14.25 -9.10
CA ALA A 322 -14.16 15.41 -9.48
C ALA A 322 -15.28 15.73 -8.48
N ARG A 323 -15.89 14.70 -7.89
CA ARG A 323 -16.95 14.86 -6.89
C ARG A 323 -16.45 15.44 -5.57
N LEU A 324 -15.34 14.94 -5.04
CA LEU A 324 -14.84 15.32 -3.70
C LEU A 324 -14.13 16.66 -3.72
N THR A 325 -13.57 17.02 -4.87
CA THR A 325 -12.75 18.23 -5.05
C THR A 325 -13.58 19.35 -5.67
N GLY A 326 -14.72 19.02 -6.28
CA GLY A 326 -15.52 19.97 -7.05
C GLY A 326 -14.85 20.43 -8.36
N GLU A 327 -13.75 19.79 -8.76
CA GLU A 327 -12.93 20.17 -9.92
C GLU A 327 -13.05 19.13 -11.04
N GLY A 328 -13.59 19.53 -12.19
CA GLY A 328 -13.81 18.63 -13.34
C GLY A 328 -12.62 18.51 -14.31
N GLU A 329 -11.53 19.27 -14.11
CA GLU A 329 -10.50 19.45 -15.15
C GLU A 329 -9.81 18.14 -15.58
N LEU A 330 -9.46 17.27 -14.62
CA LEU A 330 -8.88 15.97 -14.95
C LEU A 330 -9.89 15.04 -15.60
N ALA A 331 -11.16 15.09 -15.15
CA ALA A 331 -12.23 14.30 -15.75
C ALA A 331 -12.46 14.70 -17.22
N ASP A 332 -12.46 16.00 -17.51
CA ASP A 332 -12.58 16.55 -18.86
C ASP A 332 -11.35 16.19 -19.73
N ARG A 333 -10.13 16.35 -19.17
CA ARG A 333 -8.87 15.99 -19.84
C ARG A 333 -8.86 14.54 -20.31
N TYR A 334 -9.34 13.63 -19.47
CA TYR A 334 -9.30 12.19 -19.76
C TYR A 334 -10.62 11.63 -20.32
N ALA A 335 -11.66 12.46 -20.54
CA ALA A 335 -12.97 12.02 -21.00
C ALA A 335 -12.93 11.20 -22.28
N THR A 336 -12.23 11.68 -23.32
CA THR A 336 -12.11 10.96 -24.60
C THR A 336 -11.46 9.59 -24.42
N ARG A 337 -10.36 9.51 -23.65
CA ARG A 337 -9.64 8.25 -23.40
C ARG A 337 -10.47 7.29 -22.55
N ARG A 338 -11.19 7.79 -21.53
CA ARG A 338 -12.17 7.01 -20.75
C ARG A 338 -13.21 6.41 -21.68
N ASP A 339 -13.84 7.21 -22.53
CA ASP A 339 -14.93 6.77 -23.39
C ASP A 339 -14.46 5.74 -24.42
N GLU A 340 -13.24 5.88 -24.94
CA GLU A 340 -12.60 4.89 -25.81
C GLU A 340 -12.37 3.55 -25.11
N ILE A 341 -11.83 3.56 -23.88
CA ILE A 341 -11.57 2.34 -23.11
C ILE A 341 -12.89 1.67 -22.69
N ILE A 342 -13.89 2.43 -22.21
CA ILE A 342 -15.21 1.89 -21.87
C ILE A 342 -15.88 1.25 -23.09
N ARG A 343 -15.82 1.91 -24.26
CA ARG A 343 -16.34 1.34 -25.50
C ARG A 343 -15.62 0.04 -25.87
N ALA A 344 -14.29 0.01 -25.72
CA ALA A 344 -13.50 -1.20 -25.97
C ALA A 344 -13.83 -2.33 -24.98
N LEU A 345 -14.06 -2.03 -23.69
CA LEU A 345 -14.51 -3.00 -22.69
C LEU A 345 -15.88 -3.57 -23.08
N LEU A 346 -16.85 -2.71 -23.38
CA LEU A 346 -18.20 -3.13 -23.76
C LEU A 346 -18.23 -3.96 -25.05
N ALA A 347 -17.26 -3.77 -25.94
CA ALA A 347 -17.09 -4.59 -27.14
C ALA A 347 -16.54 -5.99 -26.86
N ARG A 348 -15.93 -6.23 -25.69
CA ARG A 348 -15.48 -7.57 -25.24
C ARG A 348 -16.60 -8.43 -24.66
N ARG A 349 -17.82 -7.89 -24.52
CA ARG A 349 -18.96 -8.65 -23.99
C ARG A 349 -19.23 -9.88 -24.86
N THR A 350 -19.48 -11.00 -24.20
CA THR A 350 -19.98 -12.20 -24.87
C THR A 350 -21.41 -11.98 -25.37
N ALA A 351 -21.94 -12.96 -26.11
CA ALA A 351 -23.33 -12.98 -26.54
C ALA A 351 -24.35 -12.91 -25.38
N PHE A 352 -23.93 -13.30 -24.17
CA PHE A 352 -24.73 -13.23 -22.94
C PHE A 352 -24.33 -12.07 -22.02
N GLY A 353 -23.54 -11.11 -22.53
CA GLY A 353 -23.36 -9.80 -21.92
C GLY A 353 -22.28 -9.68 -20.84
N LEU A 354 -21.54 -10.75 -20.54
CA LEU A 354 -20.44 -10.74 -19.55
C LEU A 354 -19.08 -10.53 -20.22
N ILE A 355 -18.11 -9.99 -19.48
CA ILE A 355 -16.73 -9.76 -19.95
C ILE A 355 -15.79 -10.71 -19.21
N ALA A 356 -15.03 -11.49 -19.98
CA ALA A 356 -14.05 -12.43 -19.47
C ALA A 356 -12.79 -11.71 -18.96
N ALA A 357 -12.30 -12.14 -17.80
CA ALA A 357 -11.00 -11.82 -17.21
C ALA A 357 -10.08 -13.05 -17.24
N ASP A 358 -8.77 -12.81 -17.24
CA ASP A 358 -7.76 -13.88 -17.23
C ASP A 358 -7.47 -14.39 -15.81
N GLU A 359 -7.61 -13.52 -14.80
CA GLU A 359 -7.37 -13.81 -13.38
C GLU A 359 -8.46 -13.20 -12.49
N THR A 360 -8.59 -13.76 -11.28
CA THR A 360 -9.46 -13.24 -10.22
C THR A 360 -8.95 -11.90 -9.65
N PRO A 361 -9.76 -11.16 -8.89
CA PRO A 361 -9.28 -10.01 -8.11
C PRO A 361 -8.18 -10.34 -7.07
N ALA A 362 -8.00 -11.62 -6.73
CA ALA A 362 -6.93 -12.10 -5.86
C ALA A 362 -5.63 -12.46 -6.62
N ASP A 363 -5.54 -12.10 -7.91
CA ASP A 363 -4.40 -12.40 -8.79
C ASP A 363 -4.17 -13.91 -9.01
N ASP A 364 -5.23 -14.71 -8.91
CA ASP A 364 -5.19 -16.16 -9.16
C ASP A 364 -5.71 -16.49 -10.58
N PRO A 365 -5.07 -17.43 -11.30
CA PRO A 365 -5.65 -18.00 -12.52
C PRO A 365 -7.02 -18.61 -12.25
N SER A 366 -7.99 -18.37 -13.13
CA SER A 366 -9.36 -18.86 -12.95
C SER A 366 -9.83 -19.69 -14.15
N GLU A 367 -10.43 -20.85 -13.88
CA GLU A 367 -11.18 -21.62 -14.89
C GLU A 367 -12.55 -20.99 -15.22
N GLN A 368 -13.04 -20.12 -14.33
CA GLN A 368 -14.26 -19.34 -14.50
C GLN A 368 -13.88 -17.89 -14.82
N PRO A 369 -13.93 -17.44 -16.08
CA PRO A 369 -13.39 -16.14 -16.47
C PRO A 369 -14.33 -14.97 -16.15
N PHE A 370 -15.56 -15.22 -15.69
CA PHE A 370 -16.51 -14.17 -15.34
C PHE A 370 -16.65 -14.09 -13.82
N HIS A 371 -16.35 -12.92 -13.24
CA HIS A 371 -16.41 -12.69 -11.78
C HIS A 371 -17.59 -11.79 -11.41
N PHE A 372 -18.35 -12.18 -10.38
CA PHE A 372 -19.52 -11.42 -9.95
C PHE A 372 -19.14 -10.00 -9.51
N SER A 373 -18.14 -9.89 -8.64
CA SER A 373 -17.66 -8.63 -8.08
C SER A 373 -17.20 -7.64 -9.16
N SER A 374 -16.44 -8.09 -10.17
CA SER A 374 -16.02 -7.26 -11.29
C SER A 374 -17.19 -6.75 -12.14
N HIS A 375 -18.28 -7.51 -12.26
CA HIS A 375 -19.47 -7.08 -13.01
C HIS A 375 -20.35 -6.12 -12.19
N VAL A 376 -20.40 -6.26 -10.86
CA VAL A 376 -20.99 -5.25 -9.96
C VAL A 376 -20.24 -3.93 -10.09
N LEU A 377 -18.90 -3.99 -10.12
CA LEU A 377 -18.06 -2.80 -10.32
C LEU A 377 -18.26 -2.19 -11.72
N LEU A 378 -18.35 -3.01 -12.77
CA LEU A 378 -18.63 -2.55 -14.13
C LEU A 378 -19.98 -1.82 -14.18
N TRP A 379 -21.01 -2.39 -13.57
CA TRP A 379 -22.30 -1.73 -13.43
C TRP A 379 -22.18 -0.38 -12.71
N ARG A 380 -21.43 -0.31 -11.60
CA ARG A 380 -21.26 0.93 -10.83
C ARG A 380 -20.62 2.04 -11.66
N VAL A 381 -19.59 1.73 -12.44
CA VAL A 381 -18.93 2.68 -13.36
C VAL A 381 -19.87 3.11 -14.48
N LEU A 382 -20.60 2.17 -15.08
CA LEU A 382 -21.53 2.48 -16.18
C LEU A 382 -22.79 3.21 -15.74
N ARG A 383 -23.21 3.09 -14.47
CA ARG A 383 -24.48 3.62 -13.97
C ARG A 383 -24.69 5.09 -14.36
N ASP A 384 -23.63 5.88 -14.24
CA ASP A 384 -23.68 7.32 -14.50
C ASP A 384 -23.10 7.67 -15.90
N LEU A 385 -22.27 6.81 -16.49
CA LEU A 385 -21.63 7.03 -17.80
C LEU A 385 -22.47 6.53 -19.00
N ASP A 386 -23.12 5.38 -18.87
CA ASP A 386 -23.96 4.74 -19.90
C ASP A 386 -25.08 3.92 -19.21
N PRO A 387 -26.18 4.58 -18.78
CA PRO A 387 -27.26 3.92 -18.05
C PRO A 387 -27.90 2.74 -18.79
N PRO A 388 -28.11 2.78 -20.13
CA PRO A 388 -28.55 1.60 -20.88
C PRO A 388 -27.58 0.41 -20.79
N ALA A 389 -26.27 0.63 -20.94
CA ALA A 389 -25.29 -0.43 -20.79
C ALA A 389 -25.24 -0.96 -19.35
N ALA A 390 -25.35 -0.08 -18.34
CA ALA A 390 -25.44 -0.48 -16.95
C ALA A 390 -26.65 -1.40 -16.71
N ALA A 391 -27.84 -1.03 -17.17
CA ALA A 391 -29.04 -1.86 -17.03
C ALA A 391 -28.87 -3.24 -17.67
N ALA A 392 -28.22 -3.31 -18.84
CA ALA A 392 -27.91 -4.56 -19.51
C ALA A 392 -26.90 -5.43 -18.70
N VAL A 393 -25.81 -4.83 -18.20
CA VAL A 393 -24.82 -5.52 -17.36
C VAL A 393 -25.47 -6.05 -16.09
N ARG A 394 -26.29 -5.25 -15.41
CA ARG A 394 -26.99 -5.69 -14.20
C ARG A 394 -27.90 -6.88 -14.48
N THR A 395 -28.69 -6.81 -15.55
CA THR A 395 -29.58 -7.90 -15.95
C THR A 395 -28.81 -9.18 -16.23
N ALA A 396 -27.75 -9.11 -17.04
CA ALA A 396 -26.89 -10.26 -17.34
C ALA A 396 -26.23 -10.83 -16.08
N THR A 397 -25.76 -9.96 -15.18
CA THR A 397 -25.09 -10.36 -13.94
C THR A 397 -26.05 -11.13 -13.04
N LEU A 398 -27.24 -10.59 -12.78
CA LEU A 398 -28.26 -11.27 -11.97
C LEU A 398 -28.68 -12.61 -12.59
N ALA A 399 -28.85 -12.66 -13.92
CA ALA A 399 -29.30 -13.87 -14.61
C ALA A 399 -28.25 -14.99 -14.64
N HIS A 400 -26.96 -14.65 -14.70
CA HIS A 400 -25.91 -15.63 -14.96
C HIS A 400 -25.10 -16.00 -13.73
N PHE A 401 -25.09 -15.18 -12.68
CA PHE A 401 -24.42 -15.51 -11.42
C PHE A 401 -25.34 -16.08 -10.35
N THR A 402 -26.67 -16.01 -10.50
CA THR A 402 -27.58 -16.62 -9.51
C THR A 402 -27.60 -18.13 -9.67
N ASP A 403 -27.15 -18.84 -8.64
CA ASP A 403 -27.16 -20.31 -8.57
C ASP A 403 -27.41 -20.78 -7.14
N ALA A 404 -28.17 -21.87 -6.98
CA ALA A 404 -28.49 -22.44 -5.67
C ALA A 404 -29.02 -21.43 -4.62
N GLY A 405 -29.72 -20.37 -5.08
CA GLY A 405 -30.28 -19.33 -4.21
C GLY A 405 -29.29 -18.28 -3.71
N ARG A 406 -28.06 -18.21 -4.26
CA ARG A 406 -27.03 -17.21 -3.95
C ARG A 406 -26.30 -16.76 -5.22
N PHE A 407 -25.47 -15.72 -5.12
CA PHE A 407 -24.58 -15.34 -6.22
C PHE A 407 -23.33 -16.23 -6.17
N ALA A 408 -22.98 -16.81 -7.31
CA ALA A 408 -21.71 -17.48 -7.51
C ALA A 408 -20.57 -16.45 -7.52
N TYR A 409 -19.40 -16.83 -6.99
CA TYR A 409 -18.17 -16.05 -7.06
C TYR A 409 -17.77 -15.75 -8.50
N ALA A 410 -17.77 -16.82 -9.30
CA ALA A 410 -17.36 -16.82 -10.69
C ALA A 410 -18.15 -17.88 -11.47
N VAL A 411 -18.33 -17.67 -12.77
CA VAL A 411 -18.99 -18.62 -13.68
C VAL A 411 -18.14 -18.85 -14.93
N ARG A 412 -18.31 -20.03 -15.54
CA ARG A 412 -17.67 -20.38 -16.82
C ARG A 412 -18.45 -19.84 -18.02
N GLY A 413 -19.77 -19.76 -17.91
CA GLY A 413 -20.64 -19.41 -19.01
C GLY A 413 -22.01 -18.91 -18.56
N ALA A 414 -22.96 -18.90 -19.49
CA ALA A 414 -24.31 -18.42 -19.25
C ALA A 414 -25.06 -19.32 -18.25
N SER A 415 -26.08 -18.75 -17.61
CA SER A 415 -27.01 -19.47 -16.72
C SER A 415 -26.30 -20.30 -15.64
N ALA A 416 -25.34 -19.68 -14.94
CA ALA A 416 -24.55 -20.29 -13.88
C ALA A 416 -23.72 -21.53 -14.30
N GLU A 417 -23.41 -21.68 -15.60
CA GLU A 417 -22.55 -22.76 -16.06
C GLU A 417 -21.20 -22.72 -15.32
N GLY A 418 -20.84 -23.84 -14.69
CA GLY A 418 -19.58 -23.97 -13.95
C GLY A 418 -19.46 -23.03 -12.75
N ALA A 419 -20.59 -22.62 -12.16
CA ALA A 419 -20.64 -21.74 -10.99
C ALA A 419 -19.72 -22.23 -9.86
N ARG A 420 -18.83 -21.33 -9.44
CA ARG A 420 -17.96 -21.51 -8.28
C ARG A 420 -18.59 -20.82 -7.09
N HIS A 421 -18.88 -21.58 -6.04
CA HIS A 421 -19.34 -21.06 -4.76
C HIS A 421 -18.14 -20.86 -3.84
N TYR A 422 -17.72 -19.61 -3.72
CA TYR A 422 -16.56 -19.15 -2.97
C TYR A 422 -16.81 -17.68 -2.58
N HIS A 423 -16.12 -17.15 -1.59
CA HIS A 423 -16.08 -15.71 -1.36
C HIS A 423 -14.70 -15.35 -0.82
N ASP A 424 -14.12 -14.26 -1.33
CA ASP A 424 -12.73 -13.89 -1.10
C ASP A 424 -12.61 -12.53 -0.39
N ALA A 425 -11.59 -12.37 0.44
CA ALA A 425 -11.29 -11.09 1.09
C ALA A 425 -10.99 -9.95 0.10
N ASN A 426 -10.55 -10.25 -1.13
CA ASN A 426 -10.31 -9.23 -2.17
C ASN A 426 -11.61 -8.74 -2.86
N ASP A 427 -12.73 -9.45 -2.69
CA ASP A 427 -13.99 -9.23 -3.43
C ASP A 427 -14.91 -8.15 -2.82
N LEU A 428 -14.36 -6.95 -2.61
CA LEU A 428 -15.08 -5.81 -2.00
C LEU A 428 -16.38 -5.39 -2.72
N PRO A 429 -16.46 -5.35 -4.08
CA PRO A 429 -17.70 -4.94 -4.76
C PRO A 429 -18.95 -5.71 -4.36
N THR A 430 -18.82 -6.98 -3.97
CA THR A 430 -19.94 -7.84 -3.56
C THR A 430 -20.62 -7.32 -2.29
N VAL A 431 -19.84 -6.88 -1.29
CA VAL A 431 -20.40 -6.32 -0.04
C VAL A 431 -20.87 -4.89 -0.22
N PHE A 432 -20.31 -4.14 -1.17
CA PHE A 432 -20.77 -2.79 -1.52
C PHE A 432 -22.01 -2.78 -2.42
N ALA A 433 -22.39 -3.92 -3.01
CA ALA A 433 -23.45 -4.01 -4.00
C ALA A 433 -24.77 -3.34 -3.57
N PRO A 434 -25.30 -3.53 -2.34
CA PRO A 434 -26.52 -2.84 -1.93
C PRO A 434 -26.33 -1.33 -1.77
N GLY A 435 -25.21 -0.91 -1.17
CA GLY A 435 -24.92 0.52 -0.97
C GLY A 435 -24.83 1.26 -2.30
N TRP A 436 -24.19 0.64 -3.30
CA TRP A 436 -24.12 1.21 -4.64
C TRP A 436 -25.46 1.21 -5.39
N GLY A 437 -26.47 0.49 -4.90
CA GLY A 437 -27.79 0.34 -5.51
C GLY A 437 -27.90 -0.82 -6.52
N PHE A 438 -26.96 -1.76 -6.51
CA PHE A 438 -26.98 -2.91 -7.42
C PHE A 438 -28.09 -3.90 -7.04
N CYS A 439 -28.30 -4.16 -5.75
CA CYS A 439 -29.38 -4.98 -5.21
C CYS A 439 -29.97 -4.34 -3.94
N ASP A 440 -31.10 -4.86 -3.46
CA ASP A 440 -31.66 -4.44 -2.17
C ASP A 440 -30.87 -5.10 -1.03
N VAL A 441 -30.73 -4.42 0.12
CA VAL A 441 -30.11 -5.01 1.32
C VAL A 441 -30.89 -6.22 1.87
N ASN A 442 -32.17 -6.35 1.49
CA ASN A 442 -33.05 -7.47 1.79
C ASN A 442 -33.18 -8.47 0.63
N ASP A 443 -32.38 -8.33 -0.44
CA ASP A 443 -32.32 -9.31 -1.50
C ASP A 443 -31.93 -10.69 -0.91
N PRO A 444 -32.80 -11.72 -1.01
CA PRO A 444 -32.55 -13.02 -0.40
C PRO A 444 -31.31 -13.70 -1.00
N VAL A 445 -31.00 -13.47 -2.27
CA VAL A 445 -29.84 -14.04 -2.97
C VAL A 445 -28.56 -13.41 -2.43
N TRP A 446 -28.55 -12.09 -2.25
CA TRP A 446 -27.42 -11.40 -1.63
C TRP A 446 -27.21 -11.82 -0.17
N ARG A 447 -28.27 -11.91 0.63
CA ARG A 447 -28.19 -12.36 2.02
C ARG A 447 -27.65 -13.79 2.15
N ALA A 448 -28.11 -14.70 1.30
CA ALA A 448 -27.59 -16.07 1.25
C ALA A 448 -26.12 -16.12 0.81
N THR A 449 -25.69 -15.19 -0.05
CA THR A 449 -24.27 -15.05 -0.45
C THR A 449 -23.40 -14.65 0.75
N LEU A 450 -23.85 -13.69 1.55
CA LEU A 450 -23.13 -13.27 2.76
C LEU A 450 -23.14 -14.31 3.88
N GLU A 451 -24.24 -15.01 4.08
CA GLU A 451 -24.30 -16.11 5.04
C GLU A 451 -23.28 -17.20 4.68
N PHE A 452 -23.21 -17.56 3.39
CA PHE A 452 -22.21 -18.49 2.90
C PHE A 452 -20.78 -17.99 3.10
N ALA A 453 -20.50 -16.70 2.82
CA ALA A 453 -19.16 -16.12 2.88
C ALA A 453 -18.47 -16.29 4.25
N TRP A 454 -19.22 -16.17 5.36
CA TRP A 454 -18.71 -16.38 6.74
C TRP A 454 -19.12 -17.74 7.34
N SER A 455 -19.35 -18.74 6.48
CA SER A 455 -19.65 -20.11 6.90
C SER A 455 -18.46 -21.04 6.68
N ARG A 456 -18.45 -22.19 7.36
CA ARG A 456 -17.45 -23.26 7.14
C ARG A 456 -17.54 -23.92 5.76
N ASP A 457 -18.60 -23.65 5.00
CA ASP A 457 -18.76 -24.16 3.64
C ASP A 457 -18.02 -23.29 2.61
N ASN A 458 -17.59 -22.08 2.98
CA ASN A 458 -16.69 -21.28 2.16
C ASN A 458 -15.23 -21.65 2.45
N ASP A 459 -14.51 -22.16 1.46
CA ASP A 459 -13.07 -22.48 1.57
C ASP A 459 -12.20 -21.26 1.92
N GLY A 460 -12.72 -20.04 1.73
CA GLY A 460 -12.06 -18.78 2.07
C GLY A 460 -12.33 -18.33 3.51
N TYR A 461 -13.13 -19.07 4.28
CA TYR A 461 -13.41 -18.77 5.68
C TYR A 461 -12.54 -19.62 6.61
N PHE A 462 -11.79 -18.94 7.48
CA PHE A 462 -10.85 -19.57 8.40
C PHE A 462 -11.40 -19.46 9.83
N PRO A 463 -11.77 -20.57 10.49
CA PRO A 463 -12.30 -20.54 11.84
C PRO A 463 -11.18 -20.34 12.87
N GLY A 464 -11.43 -19.56 13.91
CA GLY A 464 -10.47 -19.29 14.97
C GLY A 464 -10.98 -18.19 15.89
N GLU A 465 -10.23 -17.86 16.94
CA GLU A 465 -10.55 -16.73 17.82
C GLU A 465 -10.49 -15.41 17.04
N LEU A 466 -9.47 -15.27 16.20
CA LEU A 466 -9.32 -14.21 15.20
C LEU A 466 -9.76 -14.70 13.81
N GLY A 467 -10.61 -15.73 13.75
CA GLY A 467 -11.09 -16.27 12.49
C GLY A 467 -11.93 -15.27 11.70
N GLY A 468 -11.93 -15.44 10.38
CA GLY A 468 -12.57 -14.52 9.47
C GLY A 468 -12.49 -14.93 8.01
N LEU A 469 -13.01 -14.07 7.15
CA LEU A 469 -12.89 -14.18 5.72
C LEU A 469 -11.44 -13.88 5.30
N GLY A 470 -10.89 -14.73 4.44
CA GLY A 470 -9.53 -14.65 3.94
C GLY A 470 -9.46 -14.94 2.46
N SER A 471 -8.35 -15.52 2.03
CA SER A 471 -8.17 -15.91 0.63
C SER A 471 -7.45 -17.26 0.50
N LEU A 472 -7.74 -18.00 -0.56
CA LEU A 472 -6.96 -19.17 -0.95
C LEU A 472 -5.58 -18.79 -1.51
N HIS A 473 -5.40 -17.54 -1.94
CA HIS A 473 -4.12 -16.99 -2.40
C HIS A 473 -3.04 -17.06 -1.30
N THR A 474 -3.40 -16.61 -0.10
CA THR A 474 -2.65 -16.82 1.15
C THR A 474 -3.63 -17.32 2.20
N ARG A 475 -3.59 -18.62 2.49
CA ARG A 475 -4.54 -19.34 3.34
C ARG A 475 -4.50 -18.93 4.81
N HIS A 476 -5.17 -17.84 5.15
CA HIS A 476 -5.40 -17.30 6.49
C HIS A 476 -6.51 -16.23 6.39
N PRO A 477 -7.11 -15.75 7.50
CA PRO A 477 -7.90 -14.52 7.50
C PRO A 477 -7.10 -13.31 7.01
N TRP A 478 -7.79 -12.36 6.36
CA TRP A 478 -7.19 -11.13 5.84
C TRP A 478 -7.90 -9.93 6.46
N PRO A 479 -7.19 -8.82 6.76
CA PRO A 479 -7.83 -7.60 7.23
C PRO A 479 -8.88 -7.04 6.25
N LEU A 480 -8.74 -7.29 4.93
CA LEU A 480 -9.79 -6.95 3.96
C LEU A 480 -11.09 -7.71 4.23
N GLY A 481 -11.03 -8.96 4.70
CA GLY A 481 -12.20 -9.73 5.10
C GLY A 481 -12.88 -9.17 6.35
N ASP A 482 -12.10 -8.67 7.31
CA ASP A 482 -12.63 -7.95 8.48
C ASP A 482 -13.32 -6.63 8.09
N LEU A 483 -12.74 -5.90 7.13
CA LEU A 483 -13.32 -4.67 6.61
C LEU A 483 -14.61 -4.94 5.83
N GLN A 484 -14.69 -6.04 5.08
CA GLN A 484 -15.94 -6.52 4.51
C GLN A 484 -16.99 -6.84 5.59
N ASP A 485 -16.56 -7.44 6.70
CA ASP A 485 -17.43 -7.79 7.83
C ASP A 485 -18.06 -6.55 8.47
N ILE A 486 -17.28 -5.47 8.61
CA ILE A 486 -17.72 -4.15 9.06
C ILE A 486 -18.75 -3.54 8.10
N VAL A 487 -18.49 -3.59 6.78
CA VAL A 487 -19.44 -3.07 5.78
C VAL A 487 -20.77 -3.82 5.86
N VAL A 488 -20.72 -5.14 5.95
CA VAL A 488 -21.92 -5.97 6.11
C VAL A 488 -22.65 -5.66 7.41
N ALA A 489 -21.93 -5.52 8.51
CA ALA A 489 -22.49 -5.16 9.81
C ALA A 489 -23.29 -3.85 9.75
N ARG A 490 -22.73 -2.81 9.12
CA ARG A 490 -23.40 -1.51 8.92
C ARG A 490 -24.66 -1.64 8.07
N LEU A 491 -24.58 -2.35 6.94
CA LEU A 491 -25.75 -2.57 6.07
C LEU A 491 -26.89 -3.30 6.80
N LEU A 492 -26.55 -4.21 7.72
CA LEU A 492 -27.52 -4.99 8.48
C LEU A 492 -27.93 -4.37 9.82
N GLY A 493 -27.32 -3.24 10.22
CA GLY A 493 -27.55 -2.61 11.52
C GLY A 493 -27.04 -3.44 12.71
N ASP A 494 -26.02 -4.26 12.50
CA ASP A 494 -25.43 -5.15 13.51
C ASP A 494 -24.19 -4.50 14.16
N ALA A 495 -24.43 -3.60 15.12
CA ALA A 495 -23.36 -2.87 15.82
C ALA A 495 -22.37 -3.79 16.56
N GLU A 496 -22.82 -4.98 16.97
CA GLU A 496 -22.02 -5.94 17.70
C GLU A 496 -21.04 -6.68 16.76
N ARG A 497 -21.49 -7.01 15.54
CA ARG A 497 -20.61 -7.49 14.46
C ARG A 497 -19.61 -6.44 14.02
N GLU A 498 -20.02 -5.18 13.89
CA GLU A 498 -19.12 -4.08 13.56
C GLU A 498 -18.03 -3.93 14.63
N ARG A 499 -18.40 -3.88 15.92
CA ARG A 499 -17.45 -3.74 17.02
C ARG A 499 -16.39 -4.84 17.02
N ARG A 500 -16.79 -6.11 16.81
CA ARG A 500 -15.84 -7.23 16.71
C ARG A 500 -14.90 -7.09 15.52
N GLY A 501 -15.37 -6.60 14.38
CA GLY A 501 -14.52 -6.33 13.21
C GLY A 501 -13.41 -5.33 13.53
N TRP A 502 -13.77 -4.21 14.18
CA TRP A 502 -12.79 -3.21 14.63
C TRP A 502 -11.81 -3.77 15.67
N GLU A 503 -12.32 -4.49 16.68
CA GLU A 503 -11.48 -5.15 17.70
C GLU A 503 -10.49 -6.16 17.08
N ARG A 504 -10.88 -6.91 16.04
CA ARG A 504 -9.95 -7.80 15.32
C ARG A 504 -8.87 -7.00 14.59
N LEU A 505 -9.21 -5.93 13.89
CA LEU A 505 -8.24 -5.07 13.21
C LEU A 505 -7.22 -4.47 14.18
N ASP A 506 -7.65 -4.03 15.37
CA ASP A 506 -6.78 -3.50 16.42
C ASP A 506 -5.83 -4.58 17.00
N ARG A 507 -6.23 -5.86 16.98
CA ARG A 507 -5.41 -6.98 17.47
C ARG A 507 -4.36 -7.45 16.47
N VAL A 508 -4.55 -7.18 15.18
CA VAL A 508 -3.69 -7.69 14.09
C VAL A 508 -2.91 -6.58 13.38
N GLU A 509 -3.07 -5.32 13.82
CA GLU A 509 -2.24 -4.22 13.32
C GLU A 509 -0.78 -4.45 13.70
N THR A 510 0.13 -4.08 12.80
CA THR A 510 1.57 -4.11 13.05
C THR A 510 1.95 -3.02 14.04
N TRP A 511 3.18 -3.08 14.58
CA TRP A 511 3.67 -2.12 15.58
C TRP A 511 3.51 -0.66 15.14
N ASP A 512 3.57 -0.39 13.83
CA ASP A 512 3.43 0.92 13.23
C ASP A 512 1.99 1.27 12.87
N GLY A 513 0.98 0.47 13.26
CA GLY A 513 -0.45 0.73 13.02
C GLY A 513 -0.92 0.42 11.59
N LEU A 514 -0.11 -0.28 10.79
CA LEU A 514 -0.53 -0.81 9.47
C LEU A 514 -1.24 -2.16 9.63
N LEU A 515 -1.79 -2.65 8.53
CA LEU A 515 -2.41 -3.96 8.45
C LEU A 515 -1.62 -4.87 7.51
N PRO A 516 -1.45 -6.16 7.86
CA PRO A 516 -0.82 -7.12 6.97
C PRO A 516 -1.75 -7.53 5.82
N GLU A 517 -1.24 -8.30 4.87
CA GLU A 517 -2.09 -9.00 3.89
C GLU A 517 -2.91 -10.09 4.57
N ALA A 518 -2.26 -10.93 5.38
CA ALA A 518 -2.90 -12.03 6.10
C ALA A 518 -2.28 -12.22 7.48
N TYR A 519 -3.05 -12.76 8.42
CA TYR A 519 -2.62 -13.01 9.80
C TYR A 519 -3.08 -14.38 10.30
N ASP A 520 -2.34 -14.96 11.24
CA ASP A 520 -2.69 -16.23 11.86
C ASP A 520 -3.96 -16.11 12.73
N GLU A 521 -4.95 -16.95 12.48
CA GLU A 521 -6.29 -16.92 13.10
C GLU A 521 -6.32 -17.22 14.60
N THR A 522 -5.19 -17.65 15.17
CA THR A 522 -5.06 -17.97 16.60
C THR A 522 -4.24 -16.90 17.34
N THR A 523 -3.12 -16.49 16.75
CA THR A 523 -2.12 -15.63 17.40
C THR A 523 -2.20 -14.17 16.95
N GLY A 524 -2.79 -13.89 15.79
CA GLY A 524 -2.78 -12.57 15.15
C GLY A 524 -1.43 -12.20 14.52
N ALA A 525 -0.45 -13.10 14.54
CA ALA A 525 0.86 -12.85 13.93
C ALA A 525 0.74 -12.71 12.41
N VAL A 526 1.57 -11.86 11.81
CA VAL A 526 1.60 -11.66 10.35
C VAL A 526 1.95 -12.97 9.65
N ALA A 527 1.05 -13.44 8.78
CA ALA A 527 1.24 -14.63 7.95
C ALA A 527 1.77 -14.28 6.55
N SER A 528 1.43 -13.09 6.03
CA SER A 528 1.96 -12.56 4.78
C SER A 528 1.90 -11.04 4.75
N ARG A 529 2.94 -10.44 4.13
CA ARG A 529 3.20 -8.99 3.94
C ARG A 529 2.91 -8.14 5.16
N HIS A 530 3.96 -7.60 5.77
CA HIS A 530 3.83 -6.77 6.97
C HIS A 530 3.16 -5.42 6.68
N TRP A 531 3.40 -4.84 5.50
CA TRP A 531 2.82 -3.57 5.11
C TRP A 531 1.95 -3.73 3.87
N PHE A 532 0.65 -3.49 4.02
CA PHE A 532 -0.26 -3.46 2.90
C PHE A 532 -1.10 -2.18 2.91
N ALA A 533 -0.85 -1.31 1.91
CA ALA A 533 -1.47 0.00 1.83
C ALA A 533 -2.99 -0.06 1.66
N TRP A 534 -3.51 -1.04 0.90
CA TRP A 534 -4.92 -1.17 0.59
C TRP A 534 -5.81 -1.39 1.83
N PRO A 535 -5.60 -2.42 2.69
CA PRO A 535 -6.43 -2.61 3.87
C PRO A 535 -6.32 -1.43 4.84
N ALA A 536 -5.15 -0.83 5.01
CA ALA A 536 -4.99 0.35 5.86
C ALA A 536 -5.79 1.56 5.33
N ALA A 537 -5.73 1.81 4.01
CA ALA A 537 -6.50 2.86 3.36
C ALA A 537 -8.01 2.60 3.47
N LEU A 538 -8.46 1.35 3.28
CA LEU A 538 -9.87 1.00 3.42
C LEU A 538 -10.36 1.11 4.88
N ARG A 539 -9.54 0.73 5.88
CA ARG A 539 -9.82 0.94 7.31
C ARG A 539 -10.05 2.42 7.60
N ALA A 540 -9.12 3.28 7.16
CA ALA A 540 -9.22 4.71 7.32
C ALA A 540 -10.43 5.29 6.56
N LEU A 541 -10.68 4.84 5.33
CA LEU A 541 -11.83 5.28 4.53
C LEU A 541 -13.16 4.92 5.19
N LEU A 542 -13.32 3.73 5.77
CA LEU A 542 -14.54 3.35 6.50
C LEU A 542 -14.72 4.11 7.82
N ALA A 543 -13.65 4.65 8.39
CA ALA A 543 -13.72 5.52 9.56
C ALA A 543 -14.04 6.97 9.18
N LEU A 544 -13.54 7.44 8.03
CA LEU A 544 -13.78 8.78 7.49
C LEU A 544 -15.17 8.93 6.85
N ASP A 545 -15.58 7.92 6.09
CA ASP A 545 -16.84 7.82 5.38
C ASP A 545 -17.59 6.56 5.88
N PRO A 546 -18.27 6.66 7.04
CA PRO A 546 -18.98 5.53 7.63
C PRO A 546 -20.03 4.90 6.70
N MET A 547 -20.49 5.68 5.72
CA MET A 547 -21.41 5.28 4.67
C MET A 547 -20.70 5.36 3.33
N LEU A 548 -19.71 4.49 3.09
CA LEU A 548 -19.16 4.21 1.76
C LEU A 548 -20.33 3.86 0.84
N LYS A 549 -20.86 4.92 0.22
CA LYS A 549 -22.27 5.19 -0.11
C LYS A 549 -23.22 4.00 0.08
N ALA A 550 -23.88 3.98 1.24
CA ALA A 550 -25.26 3.49 1.36
C ALA A 550 -26.22 4.53 0.72
N PRO A 551 -27.40 4.14 0.21
CA PRO A 551 -28.24 4.93 -0.72
C PRO A 551 -28.48 6.40 -0.34
#